data_AF-A0A166H697-F1
#
_entry.id   AF-A0A166H697-F1
#
_cell.length_a   1.000
_cell.length_b   1.000
_cell.length_c   1.000
_cell.angle_alpha   90.00
_cell.angle_beta   90.00
_cell.angle_gamma   90.00
#
_symmetry.space_group_name_H-M   'P 1'
#
loop_
_entity.id
_entity.type
_entity.pdbx_description
1 polymer ?
#
loop_
_entity_poly.entity_id
_entity_poly.type
_entity_poly.pdbx_seq_one_letter_code
_entity_poly.pdbx_strand_id
1 'polypeptide(L)'
;MVEGVGAAPDALRTLLRSEGCELLPDDEVPDLAVLIADFAVSPARAAHWLAADVPHLAVVFGDEAVRIGPLVEPGEGPCLHCAERDRIDLDPDRARLVIQVLGRTAPTRTPLASAAIAVATADAVLRRLLTGWRGLRAVERSYSDASGAFKTREQEPHPDCACRALRGTATVPSE
;
A
#
# COMPACT_ATOMS: atom_id res chain seq x y z
N MET A 1 -5.37 -10.64 3.26
CA MET A 1 -4.30 -11.23 2.42
C MET A 1 -3.02 -10.40 2.54
N VAL A 2 -1.83 -11.01 2.48
CA VAL A 2 -0.53 -10.30 2.55
C VAL A 2 0.35 -10.74 1.38
N GLU A 3 0.58 -9.83 0.43
CA GLU A 3 1.40 -10.06 -0.75
C GLU A 3 2.82 -9.50 -0.56
N GLY A 4 3.82 -10.29 -0.91
CA GLY A 4 5.23 -9.92 -0.83
C GLY A 4 6.07 -10.99 -0.14
N VAL A 5 7.39 -10.86 -0.27
CA VAL A 5 8.36 -11.86 0.20
C VAL A 5 9.37 -11.28 1.20
N GLY A 6 9.94 -12.13 2.05
CA GLY A 6 11.00 -11.81 3.00
C GLY A 6 10.50 -11.44 4.41
N ALA A 7 11.43 -10.96 5.25
CA ALA A 7 11.22 -10.90 6.69
C ALA A 7 10.00 -10.05 7.14
N ALA A 8 9.77 -8.89 6.51
CA ALA A 8 8.64 -8.02 6.88
C ALA A 8 7.26 -8.68 6.64
N PRO A 9 6.93 -9.18 5.44
CA PRO A 9 5.67 -9.90 5.23
C PRO A 9 5.57 -11.16 6.09
N ASP A 10 6.65 -11.90 6.32
CA ASP A 10 6.61 -13.13 7.14
C ASP A 10 6.31 -12.83 8.62
N ALA A 11 6.94 -11.79 9.16
CA ALA A 11 6.64 -11.29 10.51
C ALA A 11 5.21 -10.74 10.59
N LEU A 12 4.75 -9.98 9.60
CA LEU A 12 3.38 -9.47 9.54
C LEU A 12 2.36 -10.62 9.53
N ARG A 13 2.57 -11.65 8.71
CA ARG A 13 1.69 -12.83 8.67
C ARG A 13 1.64 -13.53 10.03
N THR A 14 2.76 -13.60 10.73
CA THR A 14 2.84 -14.20 12.07
C THR A 14 2.02 -13.40 13.08
N LEU A 15 2.18 -12.08 13.10
CA LEU A 15 1.43 -11.17 13.97
C LEU A 15 -0.08 -11.22 13.69
N LEU A 16 -0.49 -11.19 12.42
CA LEU A 16 -1.92 -11.22 12.08
C LEU A 16 -2.56 -12.56 12.49
N ARG A 17 -1.87 -13.68 12.28
CA ARG A 17 -2.36 -15.00 12.73
C ARG A 17 -2.49 -15.09 14.25
N SER A 18 -1.56 -14.51 15.02
CA SER A 18 -1.64 -14.54 16.49
C SER A 18 -2.84 -13.76 17.02
N GLU A 19 -3.30 -12.76 16.29
CA GLU A 19 -4.51 -11.98 16.60
C GLU A 19 -5.79 -12.58 16.00
N GLY A 20 -5.73 -13.82 15.47
CA GLY A 20 -6.89 -14.52 14.93
C GLY A 20 -7.33 -14.10 13.53
N CYS A 21 -6.51 -13.34 12.80
CA CYS A 21 -6.80 -13.04 11.40
C CYS A 21 -6.55 -14.26 10.50
N GLU A 22 -7.51 -14.58 9.64
CA GLU A 22 -7.34 -15.55 8.58
C GLU A 22 -6.55 -14.94 7.41
N LEU A 23 -5.56 -15.68 6.91
CA LEU A 23 -4.76 -15.27 5.76
C LEU A 23 -5.17 -16.07 4.53
N LEU A 24 -5.90 -15.39 3.65
CA LEU A 24 -6.39 -15.94 2.39
C LEU A 24 -5.27 -16.03 1.34
N PRO A 25 -5.37 -16.99 0.40
CA PRO A 25 -4.53 -17.06 -0.80
C PRO A 25 -4.85 -15.93 -1.79
N ASP A 26 -4.02 -15.79 -2.83
CA ASP A 26 -4.08 -14.69 -3.80
C ASP A 26 -5.34 -14.71 -4.71
N ASP A 27 -6.06 -15.83 -4.78
CA ASP A 27 -7.25 -16.02 -5.62
C ASP A 27 -8.60 -15.81 -4.90
N GLU A 28 -8.56 -15.52 -3.60
CA GLU A 28 -9.73 -15.22 -2.78
C GLU A 28 -9.87 -13.71 -2.50
N VAL A 29 -11.08 -13.27 -2.13
CA VAL A 29 -11.38 -11.86 -1.85
C VAL A 29 -11.25 -11.58 -0.35
N PRO A 30 -10.21 -10.85 0.09
CA PRO A 30 -10.02 -10.54 1.51
C PRO A 30 -10.75 -9.27 1.94
N ASP A 31 -10.96 -9.10 3.25
CA ASP A 31 -11.43 -7.83 3.83
C ASP A 31 -10.41 -6.69 3.68
N LEU A 32 -9.12 -7.04 3.60
CA LEU A 32 -8.00 -6.12 3.41
C LEU A 32 -6.81 -6.84 2.77
N ALA A 33 -6.25 -6.23 1.72
CA ALA A 33 -4.99 -6.65 1.11
C ALA A 33 -3.82 -5.79 1.60
N VAL A 34 -2.66 -6.40 1.87
CA VAL A 34 -1.41 -5.68 2.18
C VAL A 34 -0.39 -5.96 1.09
N LEU A 35 0.04 -4.90 0.39
CA LEU A 35 0.97 -4.99 -0.73
C LEU A 35 2.36 -4.55 -0.28
N ILE A 36 3.26 -5.51 -0.08
CA ILE A 36 4.64 -5.23 0.30
C ILE A 36 5.52 -5.32 -0.95
N ALA A 37 6.30 -4.26 -1.21
CA ALA A 37 7.13 -4.15 -2.39
C ALA A 37 8.42 -3.36 -2.13
N ASP A 38 9.36 -3.49 -3.07
CA ASP A 38 10.60 -2.72 -3.13
C ASP A 38 10.45 -1.66 -4.24
N PHE A 39 10.76 -0.41 -3.91
CA PHE A 39 10.70 0.82 -4.72
C PHE A 39 9.32 1.26 -5.21
N ALA A 40 8.50 0.34 -5.73
CA ALA A 40 7.14 0.61 -6.19
C ALA A 40 6.25 -0.65 -6.15
N VAL A 41 4.95 -0.46 -5.91
CA VAL A 41 3.94 -1.50 -6.16
C VAL A 41 3.71 -1.59 -7.66
N SER A 42 3.61 -2.81 -8.22
CA SER A 42 3.35 -2.95 -9.65
C SER A 42 1.95 -2.41 -10.00
N PRO A 43 1.78 -1.74 -11.15
CA PRO A 43 0.48 -1.21 -11.56
C PRO A 43 -0.61 -2.29 -11.65
N ALA A 44 -0.24 -3.51 -12.08
CA ALA A 44 -1.17 -4.63 -12.17
C ALA A 44 -1.73 -5.05 -10.81
N ARG A 45 -0.87 -5.14 -9.77
CA ARG A 45 -1.30 -5.47 -8.40
C ARG A 45 -2.19 -4.39 -7.81
N ALA A 46 -1.80 -3.11 -7.99
CA ALA A 46 -2.61 -1.98 -7.53
C ALA A 46 -3.98 -1.93 -8.22
N ALA A 47 -4.02 -2.15 -9.54
CA ALA A 47 -5.25 -2.14 -10.32
C ALA A 47 -6.16 -3.33 -9.97
N HIS A 48 -5.59 -4.51 -9.69
CA HIS A 48 -6.36 -5.70 -9.31
C HIS A 48 -7.24 -5.45 -8.09
N TRP A 49 -6.65 -4.98 -6.98
CA TRP A 49 -7.42 -4.73 -5.74
C TRP A 49 -8.37 -3.54 -5.84
N LEU A 50 -7.99 -2.51 -6.60
CA LEU A 50 -8.89 -1.38 -6.86
C LEU A 50 -10.11 -1.82 -7.69
N ALA A 51 -9.92 -2.67 -8.69
CA ALA A 51 -11.01 -3.17 -9.53
C ALA A 51 -11.91 -4.18 -8.80
N ALA A 52 -11.37 -4.92 -7.84
CA ALA A 52 -12.11 -5.85 -6.98
C ALA A 52 -12.87 -5.16 -5.83
N ASP A 53 -12.81 -3.82 -5.72
CA ASP A 53 -13.39 -3.05 -4.62
C ASP A 53 -12.88 -3.48 -3.22
N VAL A 54 -11.63 -3.96 -3.16
CA VAL A 54 -10.99 -4.44 -1.94
C VAL A 54 -10.12 -3.34 -1.33
N PRO A 55 -10.32 -2.98 -0.05
CA PRO A 55 -9.40 -2.11 0.67
C PRO A 55 -7.97 -2.67 0.64
N HIS A 56 -6.98 -1.80 0.42
CA HIS A 56 -5.60 -2.25 0.35
C HIS A 56 -4.58 -1.25 0.88
N LEU A 57 -3.60 -1.74 1.62
CA LEU A 57 -2.52 -0.96 2.20
C LEU A 57 -1.20 -1.28 1.50
N ALA A 58 -0.55 -0.25 0.96
CA ALA A 58 0.81 -0.41 0.41
C ALA A 58 1.88 -0.21 1.48
N VAL A 59 2.91 -1.06 1.42
CA VAL A 59 4.16 -0.91 2.16
C VAL A 59 5.31 -1.01 1.17
N VAL A 60 6.05 0.08 1.00
CA VAL A 60 7.08 0.19 -0.03
C VAL A 60 8.43 0.53 0.59
N PHE A 61 9.35 -0.43 0.56
CA PHE A 61 10.74 -0.21 0.92
C PHE A 61 11.42 0.63 -0.15
N GLY A 62 12.13 1.68 0.24
CA GLY A 62 12.77 2.62 -0.68
C GLY A 62 14.27 2.75 -0.45
N ASP A 63 14.87 3.78 -1.02
CA ASP A 63 16.30 4.05 -0.89
C ASP A 63 16.66 4.56 0.52
N GLU A 64 15.89 5.51 1.05
CA GLU A 64 16.18 6.16 2.34
C GLU A 64 15.13 5.89 3.42
N ALA A 65 13.91 5.51 3.02
CA ALA A 65 12.80 5.28 3.92
C ALA A 65 11.88 4.16 3.42
N VAL A 66 11.14 3.55 4.36
CA VAL A 66 10.03 2.65 4.07
C VAL A 66 8.72 3.40 4.22
N ARG A 67 7.83 3.32 3.23
CA ARG A 67 6.55 4.03 3.21
C ARG A 67 5.42 3.05 3.51
N ILE A 68 4.49 3.44 4.39
CA ILE A 68 3.25 2.73 4.70
C ILE A 68 2.11 3.67 4.32
N GLY A 69 1.29 3.26 3.36
CA GLY A 69 0.15 4.03 2.88
C GLY A 69 0.27 4.49 1.43
N PRO A 70 -0.82 5.08 0.90
CA PRO A 70 -2.09 5.26 1.60
C PRO A 70 -2.82 3.91 1.84
N LEU A 71 -3.70 3.88 2.85
CA LEU A 71 -4.72 2.83 2.95
C LEU A 71 -5.80 3.16 1.92
N VAL A 72 -5.78 2.49 0.78
CA VAL A 72 -6.77 2.73 -0.25
C VAL A 72 -8.10 2.14 0.20
N GLU A 73 -9.09 3.02 0.32
CA GLU A 73 -10.51 2.66 0.40
C GLU A 73 -11.09 2.97 -0.99
N PRO A 74 -11.42 1.96 -1.81
CA PRO A 74 -12.00 2.20 -3.12
C PRO A 74 -13.17 3.18 -3.09
N GLY A 75 -13.16 4.15 -4.01
CA GLY A 75 -14.14 5.24 -4.06
C GLY A 75 -13.93 6.38 -3.04
N GLU A 76 -13.04 6.22 -2.05
CA GLU A 76 -12.78 7.20 -1.00
C GLU A 76 -11.28 7.56 -0.87
N GLY A 77 -10.92 8.78 -1.25
CA GLY A 77 -9.54 9.28 -1.08
C GLY A 77 -8.59 8.84 -2.19
N PRO A 78 -7.26 8.95 -1.97
CA PRO A 78 -6.25 8.69 -2.99
C PRO A 78 -6.01 7.19 -3.18
N CYS A 79 -5.87 6.76 -4.43
CA CYS A 79 -5.39 5.42 -4.76
C CYS A 79 -3.86 5.40 -4.88
N LEU A 80 -3.27 4.22 -5.05
CA LEU A 80 -1.82 4.08 -5.27
C LEU A 80 -1.33 4.81 -6.53
N HIS A 81 -2.17 4.93 -7.56
CA HIS A 81 -1.83 5.70 -8.77
C HIS A 81 -1.82 7.21 -8.51
N CYS A 82 -2.71 7.73 -7.66
CA CYS A 82 -2.63 9.13 -7.21
C CYS A 82 -1.29 9.38 -6.53
N ALA A 83 -0.95 8.52 -5.58
CA ALA A 83 0.29 8.63 -4.82
C ALA A 83 1.53 8.55 -5.71
N GLU A 84 1.52 7.73 -6.77
CA GLU A 84 2.62 7.63 -7.70
C GLU A 84 2.73 8.85 -8.62
N ARG A 85 1.60 9.38 -9.11
CA ARG A 85 1.56 10.63 -9.88
C ARG A 85 2.11 11.81 -9.08
N ASP A 86 1.69 11.99 -7.82
CA ASP A 86 2.23 13.03 -6.94
C ASP A 86 3.76 12.96 -6.85
N ARG A 87 4.31 11.75 -6.83
CA ARG A 87 5.77 11.57 -6.76
C ARG A 87 6.46 11.83 -8.10
N ILE A 88 5.79 11.58 -9.23
CA ILE A 88 6.28 11.95 -10.56
C ILE A 88 6.27 13.48 -10.74
N ASP A 89 5.25 14.16 -10.21
CA ASP A 89 5.19 15.63 -10.22
C ASP A 89 6.32 16.25 -9.40
N LEU A 90 6.67 15.63 -8.27
CA LEU A 90 7.79 16.05 -7.42
C LEU A 90 9.16 15.70 -8.03
N ASP A 91 9.26 14.58 -8.73
CA ASP A 91 10.48 14.09 -9.38
C ASP A 91 10.15 13.49 -10.76
N PRO A 92 10.28 14.28 -11.85
CA PRO A 92 9.97 13.83 -13.19
C PRO A 92 10.80 12.62 -13.66
N ASP A 93 11.99 12.40 -13.09
CA ASP A 93 12.86 11.26 -13.45
C ASP A 93 12.43 9.96 -12.76
N ARG A 94 11.50 10.03 -11.79
CA ARG A 94 11.04 8.90 -10.99
C ARG A 94 10.64 7.68 -11.82
N ALA A 95 9.86 7.87 -12.89
CA ALA A 95 9.40 6.76 -13.73
C ALA A 95 10.59 5.98 -14.32
N ARG A 96 11.63 6.70 -14.76
CA ARG A 96 12.87 6.11 -15.25
C ARG A 96 13.63 5.40 -14.14
N LEU A 97 13.74 6.01 -12.95
CA LEU A 97 14.44 5.42 -11.81
C LEU A 97 13.79 4.10 -11.35
N VAL A 98 12.46 4.06 -11.25
CA VAL A 98 11.71 2.85 -10.87
C VAL A 98 11.99 1.70 -11.85
N ILE A 99 12.07 1.98 -13.16
CA ILE A 99 12.40 0.97 -14.17
C ILE A 99 13.84 0.44 -13.96
N GLN A 100 14.80 1.31 -13.64
CA GLN A 100 16.19 0.91 -13.42
C GLN A 100 16.41 0.03 -12.18
N VAL A 101 15.54 0.15 -11.18
CA VAL A 101 15.61 -0.64 -9.94
C VAL A 101 14.62 -1.80 -9.90
N LEU A 102 13.94 -2.08 -11.02
CA LEU A 102 12.99 -3.18 -11.09
C LEU A 102 13.67 -4.52 -10.73
N GLY A 103 13.05 -5.25 -9.81
CA GLY A 103 13.58 -6.53 -9.31
C GLY A 103 14.77 -6.41 -8.34
N ARG A 104 15.22 -5.20 -8.02
CA ARG A 104 16.24 -4.98 -6.99
C ARG A 104 15.60 -4.93 -5.60
N THR A 105 16.34 -5.41 -4.62
CA THR A 105 16.03 -5.26 -3.21
C THR A 105 16.36 -3.84 -2.75
N ALA A 106 15.44 -3.19 -2.06
CA ALA A 106 15.68 -1.87 -1.50
C ALA A 106 16.71 -1.92 -0.36
N PRO A 107 17.62 -0.94 -0.23
CA PRO A 107 18.61 -0.91 0.84
C PRO A 107 17.99 -0.74 2.23
N THR A 108 16.80 -0.13 2.33
CA THR A 108 16.02 -0.05 3.58
C THR A 108 15.44 -1.38 4.02
N ARG A 109 15.62 -2.47 3.26
CA ARG A 109 15.15 -3.81 3.63
C ARG A 109 16.08 -4.47 4.64
N THR A 110 16.34 -3.76 5.73
CA THR A 110 17.17 -4.21 6.85
C THR A 110 16.33 -5.04 7.82
N PRO A 111 16.96 -5.81 8.73
CA PRO A 111 16.24 -6.49 9.80
C PRO A 111 15.47 -5.52 10.71
N LEU A 112 16.04 -4.34 10.99
CA LEU A 112 15.43 -3.33 11.85
C LEU A 112 14.16 -2.75 11.21
N ALA A 113 14.27 -2.27 9.97
CA ALA A 113 13.12 -1.80 9.21
C ALA A 113 12.07 -2.89 9.06
N SER A 114 12.47 -4.12 8.74
CA SER A 114 11.52 -5.23 8.59
C SER A 114 10.69 -5.46 9.85
N ALA A 115 11.32 -5.42 11.04
CA ALA A 115 10.62 -5.58 12.31
C ALA A 115 9.69 -4.38 12.61
N ALA A 116 10.21 -3.15 12.49
CA ALA A 116 9.44 -1.94 12.75
C ALA A 116 8.21 -1.83 11.84
N ILE A 117 8.39 -2.17 10.56
CA ILE A 117 7.35 -2.09 9.54
C ILE A 117 6.33 -3.21 9.70
N ALA A 118 6.74 -4.43 10.07
CA ALA A 118 5.79 -5.50 10.37
C ALA A 118 4.84 -5.10 11.51
N VAL A 119 5.37 -4.55 12.61
CA VAL A 119 4.56 -4.09 13.76
C VAL A 119 3.66 -2.92 13.37
N ALA A 120 4.21 -1.90 12.71
CA ALA A 120 3.43 -0.72 12.32
C ALA A 120 2.32 -1.06 11.31
N THR A 121 2.59 -2.00 10.39
CA THR A 121 1.59 -2.48 9.44
C THR A 121 0.53 -3.33 10.13
N ALA A 122 0.91 -4.20 11.07
CA ALA A 122 -0.04 -4.98 11.86
C ALA A 122 -0.99 -4.07 12.67
N ASP A 123 -0.47 -3.04 13.35
CA ASP A 123 -1.30 -2.04 14.06
C ASP A 123 -2.32 -1.38 13.11
N ALA A 124 -1.88 -0.92 11.93
CA ALA A 124 -2.77 -0.29 10.96
C ALA A 124 -3.85 -1.25 10.45
N VAL A 125 -3.48 -2.49 10.11
CA VAL A 125 -4.40 -3.54 9.66
C VAL A 125 -5.42 -3.88 10.74
N LEU A 126 -4.97 -4.16 11.95
CA LEU A 126 -5.85 -4.56 13.06
C LEU A 126 -6.79 -3.43 13.47
N ARG A 127 -6.32 -2.17 13.51
CA ARG A 127 -7.21 -1.02 13.72
C ARG A 127 -8.28 -0.95 12.64
N ARG A 128 -7.92 -1.14 11.38
CA ARG A 128 -8.89 -1.11 10.28
C ARG A 128 -9.91 -2.23 10.36
N LEU A 129 -9.49 -3.45 10.67
CA LEU A 129 -10.37 -4.63 10.74
C LEU A 129 -11.25 -4.63 11.99
N LEU A 130 -10.70 -4.32 13.16
CA LEU A 130 -11.41 -4.42 14.44
C LEU A 130 -12.27 -3.19 14.76
N THR A 131 -11.94 -2.02 14.22
CA THR A 131 -12.60 -0.75 14.58
C THR A 131 -13.10 0.06 13.40
N GLY A 132 -12.83 -0.37 12.16
CA GLY A 132 -13.14 0.42 10.97
C GLY A 132 -12.26 1.67 10.81
N TRP A 133 -11.14 1.77 11.52
CA TRP A 133 -10.27 2.95 11.49
C TRP A 133 -9.62 3.17 10.12
N ARG A 134 -9.79 4.36 9.55
CA ARG A 134 -9.30 4.76 8.21
C ARG A 134 -8.25 5.88 8.26
N GLY A 135 -7.49 5.98 9.35
CA GLY A 135 -6.55 7.11 9.56
C GLY A 135 -5.36 7.15 8.60
N LEU A 136 -5.12 6.10 7.81
CA LEU A 136 -4.14 6.09 6.72
C LEU A 136 -4.75 6.35 5.34
N ARG A 137 -6.05 6.61 5.23
CA ARG A 137 -6.72 6.76 3.92
C ARG A 137 -6.12 7.85 3.05
N ALA A 138 -5.80 8.98 3.66
CA ALA A 138 -5.22 10.15 3.00
C ALA A 138 -3.84 10.49 3.59
N VAL A 139 -3.13 9.50 4.11
CA VAL A 139 -1.86 9.70 4.81
C VAL A 139 -0.89 8.60 4.42
N GLU A 140 0.32 9.01 4.05
CA GLU A 140 1.48 8.15 3.97
C GLU A 140 2.36 8.36 5.20
N ARG A 141 2.79 7.26 5.83
CA ARG A 141 3.80 7.25 6.88
C ARG A 141 5.13 6.80 6.31
N SER A 142 6.20 7.55 6.53
CA SER A 142 7.56 7.15 6.15
C SER A 142 8.41 6.86 7.38
N TYR A 143 9.07 5.72 7.38
CA TYR A 143 9.97 5.26 8.43
C TYR A 143 11.41 5.35 7.96
N SER A 144 12.30 5.86 8.81
CA SER A 144 13.74 5.93 8.55
C SER A 144 14.51 5.16 9.61
N ASP A 145 15.25 4.12 9.18
CA ASP A 145 16.15 3.35 10.06
C ASP A 145 17.15 4.26 10.78
N ALA A 146 17.69 5.26 10.07
CA ALA A 146 18.72 6.15 10.61
C ALA A 146 18.25 6.95 11.83
N SER A 147 16.95 7.23 11.93
CA SER A 147 16.36 7.96 13.06
C SER A 147 15.45 7.12 13.94
N GLY A 148 15.04 5.94 13.47
CA GLY A 148 13.98 5.13 14.07
C GLY A 148 12.60 5.81 14.07
N ALA A 149 12.43 6.93 13.38
CA ALA A 149 11.23 7.76 13.47
C ALA A 149 10.29 7.58 12.28
N PHE A 150 9.00 7.79 12.55
CA PHE A 150 7.97 7.94 11.53
C PHE A 150 7.70 9.41 11.24
N LYS A 151 7.58 9.76 9.97
CA LYS A 151 7.02 11.03 9.49
C LYS A 151 5.71 10.74 8.78
N THR A 152 4.81 11.71 8.76
CA THR A 152 3.55 11.63 8.03
C THR A 152 3.53 12.67 6.92
N ARG A 153 2.88 12.32 5.82
CA ARG A 153 2.55 13.22 4.73
C ARG A 153 1.10 12.99 4.33
N GLU A 154 0.32 14.06 4.27
CA GLU A 154 -1.03 14.01 3.74
C GLU A 154 -1.02 13.80 2.22
N GLN A 155 -2.03 13.12 1.72
CA GLN A 155 -2.20 12.82 0.31
C GLN A 155 -3.61 13.15 -0.12
N GLU A 156 -3.70 13.80 -1.27
CA GLU A 156 -4.97 14.10 -1.91
C GLU A 156 -5.09 13.30 -3.21
N PRO A 157 -6.31 13.08 -3.70
CA PRO A 157 -6.46 12.45 -5.01
C PRO A 157 -5.95 13.38 -6.10
N HIS A 158 -4.96 12.89 -6.83
CA HIS A 158 -4.32 13.62 -7.89
C HIS A 158 -5.34 14.01 -8.99
N PRO A 159 -5.31 15.26 -9.49
CA PRO A 159 -6.29 15.76 -10.47
C PRO A 159 -6.33 14.95 -11.77
N ASP A 160 -5.17 14.51 -12.26
CA ASP A 160 -5.07 13.70 -13.51
C ASP A 160 -5.28 12.19 -13.29
N CYS A 161 -5.73 11.76 -12.11
CA CYS A 161 -5.98 10.35 -11.83
C CYS A 161 -7.42 9.96 -12.19
N ALA A 162 -7.56 8.95 -13.05
CA ALA A 162 -8.86 8.42 -13.46
C ALA A 162 -9.57 7.58 -12.37
N CYS A 163 -8.97 7.39 -11.18
CA CYS A 163 -9.57 6.55 -10.13
C CYS A 163 -10.90 7.09 -9.60
N ARG A 164 -11.19 8.39 -9.80
CA ARG A 164 -12.48 9.01 -9.48
C ARG A 164 -13.44 9.10 -10.67
N ALA A 165 -12.97 8.83 -11.88
CA ALA A 165 -13.74 8.95 -13.10
C ALA A 165 -14.67 7.75 -13.37
N LEU A 166 -14.55 6.65 -12.61
CA LEU A 166 -15.35 5.42 -12.81
C LEU A 166 -16.71 5.43 -12.10
N ARG A 167 -17.38 6.58 -11.99
CA ARG A 167 -18.82 6.59 -11.71
C ARG A 167 -19.59 6.29 -13.00
N GLY A 168 -19.84 5.01 -13.28
CA GLY A 168 -20.95 4.57 -14.14
C GLY A 168 -20.58 3.92 -15.48
N THR A 169 -20.40 2.60 -15.47
CA THR A 169 -20.89 1.74 -16.56
C THR A 169 -21.95 0.81 -16.00
N ALA A 170 -22.99 1.37 -15.36
CA ALA A 170 -24.23 0.64 -15.18
C ALA A 170 -24.87 0.55 -16.57
N THR A 171 -24.68 -0.57 -17.26
CA THR A 171 -25.52 -0.92 -18.41
C THR A 171 -26.94 -1.11 -17.90
N VAL A 172 -27.79 -0.11 -18.13
CA VAL A 172 -29.23 -0.25 -17.96
C VAL A 172 -29.69 -1.31 -18.96
N PRO A 173 -30.40 -2.39 -18.55
CA PRO A 173 -31.01 -3.31 -19.49
C PRO A 173 -32.02 -2.51 -20.33
N SER A 174 -31.88 -2.57 -21.66
CA SER A 174 -32.90 -2.05 -22.58
C SER A 174 -34.15 -2.92 -22.48
N GLU A 175 -35.27 -2.32 -22.05
CA GLU A 175 -36.62 -2.85 -22.26
C GLU A 175 -37.05 -2.71 -23.73
#